data_AF-A0A6N7HLE9-F1
#
_entry.id   AF-A0A6N7HLE9-F1
#
_cell.length_a   1.000
_cell.length_b   1.000
_cell.length_c   1.000
_cell.angle_alpha   90.00
_cell.angle_beta   90.00
_cell.angle_gamma   90.00
#
_symmetry.space_group_name_H-M   'P 1'
#
loop_
_entity.id
_entity.type
_entity.pdbx_description
1 polymer ?
#
loop_
_entity_poly.entity_id
_entity_poly.type
_entity_poly.pdbx_seq_one_letter_code
_entity_poly.pdbx_strand_id
1 'polypeptide(L)' 'MTTDSADYGAGMPTSRPVSVDELFRGVPVQSARDLACDGIFDTDEELDEFLAHVRSTRDADLA' A
#
# COMPACT_ATOMS: atom_id res chain seq x y z
N MET A 1 1.40 -32.42 -0.52
CA MET A 1 1.06 -31.30 0.39
C MET A 1 0.13 -30.38 -0.38
N THR A 2 -1.11 -30.29 0.08
CA THR A 2 -2.21 -29.52 -0.50
C THR A 2 -2.72 -28.60 0.59
N THR A 3 -2.70 -27.29 0.36
CA THR A 3 -3.41 -26.28 1.15
C THR A 3 -4.10 -25.42 0.09
N ASP A 4 -5.26 -25.84 -0.39
CA ASP A 4 -6.58 -25.53 0.19
C ASP A 4 -6.77 -24.02 0.32
N SER A 5 -7.34 -23.45 -0.72
CA SER A 5 -7.69 -22.04 -0.84
C SER A 5 -8.84 -21.76 0.12
N ALA A 6 -8.54 -21.11 1.25
CA ALA A 6 -9.55 -20.62 2.17
C ALA A 6 -10.25 -19.39 1.57
N ASP A 7 -11.44 -19.66 1.06
CA ASP A 7 -12.65 -18.83 1.09
C ASP A 7 -12.52 -17.51 1.87
N TYR A 8 -12.36 -16.40 1.14
CA TYR A 8 -12.48 -15.04 1.66
C TYR A 8 -13.97 -14.72 1.89
N GLY A 9 -14.55 -15.33 2.92
CA GLY A 9 -15.95 -15.18 3.30
C GLY A 9 -16.20 -14.01 4.25
N ALA A 10 -16.60 -12.88 3.66
CA ALA A 10 -17.54 -11.87 4.18
C ALA A 10 -17.22 -11.13 5.50
N GLY A 11 -16.97 -9.82 5.39
CA GLY A 11 -17.23 -8.91 6.52
C GLY A 11 -16.58 -7.53 6.52
N MET A 12 -15.58 -7.25 5.68
CA MET A 12 -15.05 -5.88 5.65
C MET A 12 -16.03 -4.98 4.92
N PRO A 13 -16.44 -3.83 5.49
CA PRO A 13 -17.09 -2.81 4.68
C PRO A 13 -16.19 -2.59 3.47
N THR A 14 -16.77 -2.62 2.28
CA THR A 14 -16.08 -2.30 1.05
C THR A 14 -15.69 -0.82 1.13
N SER A 15 -14.65 -0.53 1.93
CA SER A 15 -14.01 0.77 1.93
C SER A 15 -13.48 0.88 0.51
N ARG A 16 -14.21 1.66 -0.29
CA ARG A 16 -13.91 1.86 -1.69
C ARG A 16 -12.43 2.23 -1.75
N PRO A 17 -11.64 1.69 -2.69
CA PRO A 17 -10.25 2.10 -2.83
C PRO A 17 -10.22 3.63 -2.91
N VAL A 18 -9.71 4.26 -1.86
CA VAL A 18 -9.66 5.72 -1.76
C VAL A 18 -8.63 6.15 -2.78
N SER A 19 -9.04 7.02 -3.71
CA SER A 19 -8.10 7.53 -4.71
C SER A 19 -6.98 8.31 -4.02
N VAL A 20 -5.78 8.29 -4.58
CA VAL A 20 -4.62 9.03 -4.05
C VAL A 20 -4.98 10.51 -3.86
N ASP A 21 -5.68 11.10 -4.83
CA ASP A 21 -6.15 12.48 -4.76
C ASP A 21 -7.13 12.74 -3.61
N GLU A 22 -7.91 11.74 -3.21
CA GLU A 22 -8.87 11.83 -2.11
C GLU A 22 -8.21 11.60 -0.75
N LEU A 23 -7.18 10.77 -0.68
CA LEU A 23 -6.34 10.58 0.51
C LEU A 23 -5.64 11.88 0.91
N PHE A 24 -5.18 12.66 -0.07
CA PHE A 24 -4.46 13.92 0.15
C PHE A 24 -5.34 15.17 0.05
N ARG A 25 -6.66 15.02 -0.09
CA ARG A 25 -7.57 16.16 -0.23
C ARG A 25 -7.81 16.83 1.13
N GLY A 26 -6.98 17.83 1.46
CA GLY A 26 -7.26 18.80 2.53
C GLY A 26 -6.24 18.86 3.66
N VAL A 27 -5.16 18.07 3.63
CA VAL A 27 -4.07 18.19 4.60
C VAL A 27 -2.85 18.79 3.92
N PRO A 28 -2.44 20.03 4.24
CA PRO A 28 -1.21 20.57 3.70
C PRO A 28 -0.05 19.73 4.26
N VAL A 29 0.61 18.96 3.39
CA VAL A 29 1.79 18.17 3.75
C VAL A 29 2.89 19.13 4.17
N GLN A 30 3.18 19.21 5.47
CA GLN A 30 4.23 20.07 6.03
C GLN A 30 5.58 19.34 6.07
N SER A 31 5.55 18.00 6.13
CA SER A 31 6.71 17.15 6.30
C SER A 31 6.50 15.78 5.65
N ALA A 32 7.60 15.10 5.30
CA ALA A 32 7.57 13.72 4.82
C ALA A 32 6.93 12.75 5.83
N ARG A 33 6.95 13.09 7.13
CA ARG A 33 6.25 12.32 8.16
C ARG A 33 4.73 12.38 8.03
N ASP A 34 4.18 13.44 7.43
CA ASP A 34 2.74 13.58 7.23
C ASP A 34 2.23 12.68 6.08
N LEU A 35 3.15 12.15 5.26
CA LEU A 35 2.86 11.13 4.24
C LEU A 35 2.90 9.72 4.80
N ALA A 36 3.42 9.53 6.03
CA ALA A 36 3.41 8.24 6.67
C ALA A 36 1.99 7.98 7.20
N CYS A 37 1.33 6.96 6.64
CA CYS A 37 0.09 6.44 7.21
C CYS A 37 0.42 5.17 7.98
N ASP A 38 0.24 5.23 9.29
CA ASP A 38 0.41 4.07 10.17
C ASP A 38 -0.59 2.97 9.79
N GLY A 39 -0.12 1.72 9.72
CA GLY A 39 -0.96 0.56 9.42
C GLY A 39 -1.29 0.36 7.93
N ILE A 40 -0.57 1.01 7.00
CA ILE A 40 -0.59 0.62 5.58
C ILE A 40 0.13 -0.71 5.36
N PHE A 41 1.25 -0.90 6.06
CA PHE A 41 2.03 -2.13 6.04
C PHE A 41 1.92 -2.77 7.42
N ASP A 42 1.70 -4.08 7.44
CA ASP A 42 1.58 -4.85 8.68
C ASP A 42 2.97 -5.16 9.27
N THR A 43 4.01 -5.23 8.42
CA THR A 43 5.40 -5.47 8.84
C THR A 43 6.41 -4.64 8.04
N ASP A 44 7.62 -4.50 8.58
CA ASP A 44 8.73 -3.83 7.90
C ASP A 44 9.18 -4.59 6.64
N GLU A 45 9.07 -5.92 6.63
CA GLU A 45 9.39 -6.75 5.46
C GLU A 45 8.44 -6.48 4.28
N GLU A 46 7.16 -6.22 4.56
CA GLU A 46 6.17 -5.86 3.53
C GLU A 46 6.51 -4.51 2.88
N LEU A 47 6.95 -3.54 3.69
CA LEU A 47 7.46 -2.25 3.22
C LEU A 47 8.70 -2.43 2.34
N ASP A 48 9.65 -3.25 2.76
CA ASP A 48 10.88 -3.52 1.99
C ASP A 48 10.59 -4.17 0.63
N GLU A 49 9.64 -5.11 0.57
CA GLU A 49 9.20 -5.73 -0.69
C GLU A 49 8.57 -4.70 -1.64
N PHE A 50 7.70 -3.82 -1.12
CA PHE A 50 7.10 -2.75 -1.90
C PHE A 50 8.17 -1.80 -2.46
N LEU A 51 9.15 -1.39 -1.64
CA LEU A 51 10.24 -0.52 -2.07
C LEU A 51 11.12 -1.17 -3.14
N ALA A 52 11.40 -2.47 -3.01
CA ALA A 52 12.14 -3.22 -4.02
C ALA A 52 11.38 -3.27 -5.36
N HIS A 53 10.06 -3.49 -5.32
CA HIS A 53 9.21 -3.46 -6.51
C HIS A 53 9.20 -2.08 -7.19
N VAL A 54 8.98 -1.00 -6.43
CA VAL A 54 8.98 0.37 -6.97
C VAL A 54 10.31 0.72 -7.62
N ARG A 55 11.43 0.33 -7.00
CA ARG A 55 12.76 0.55 -7.55
C ARG A 55 12.95 -0.19 -8.88
N SER A 56 12.58 -1.47 -8.92
CA SER A 56 12.64 -2.28 -10.14
C SER A 56 11.82 -1.68 -11.28
N THR A 57 10.58 -1.26 -11.01
CA THR A 57 9.71 -0.61 -12.02
C THR A 57 10.28 0.71 -12.51
N ARG A 58 10.86 1.53 -11.63
CA ARG A 58 11.52 2.78 -12.02
C ARG A 58 12.75 2.53 -12.89
N ASP A 59 13.59 1.59 -12.49
CA ASP A 59 14.80 1.25 -13.25
C ASP A 59 14.45 0.69 -14.65
N ALA A 60 13.32 -0.02 -14.77
CA ALA A 60 12.81 -0.51 -16.05
C ALA A 60 12.21 0.59 -16.96
N ASP A 61 11.64 1.66 -16.39
CA ASP A 61 11.10 2.80 -17.14
C ASP A 61 12.20 3.77 -17.62
N LEU A 62 13.35 3.76 -16.95
CA LEU A 62 14.51 4.60 -17.29
C LEU A 62 15.49 3.94 -18.29
N ALA A 63 15.24 2.68 -18.68
CA ALA A 63 16.07 1.90 -19.60
C ALA A 63 15.54 1.92 -21.03
#